data_AF-A0AAU5LBA9-F1
#
_entry.id   AF-A0AAU5LBA9-F1
#
_cell.length_a   1.000
_cell.length_b   1.000
_cell.length_c   1.000
_cell.angle_alpha   90.00
_cell.angle_beta   90.00
_cell.angle_gamma   90.00
#
_symmetry.space_group_name_H-M   'P 1'
#
loop_
_entity.id
_entity.type
_entity.pdbx_description
1 polymer ?
#
loop_
_entity_poly.entity_id
_entity_poly.type
_entity_poly.pdbx_seq_one_letter_code
_entity_poly.pdbx_strand_id
1 'polypeptide(L)'
;MSADPTTAAAVQSSTDPADTAHLRAGRYITLQESAEHLSGVAVLLDQLARALEVPDSPVELYEQIGAVSRLAADARQQAALFARAALITEGEVPLATTFANDGGAWGAAARGTDRPSYGGPAIVPSLAQLLHLATAAEQNSRFFKANPRPTTTYPEAMASVGRWESRAATERRERERAAAVEVEILLVECETPVCGAGEGEHCRTRTGRATEQPHTARRREAMARVDARIGYLGPNPVAVPDA
;
A
#
# COMPACT_ATOMS: atom_id res chain seq x y z
N MET A 1 10.71 17.85 37.02
CA MET A 1 10.23 18.51 35.79
C MET A 1 11.14 18.03 34.66
N SER A 2 10.80 16.89 34.08
CA SER A 2 11.55 16.33 32.95
C SER A 2 11.21 17.16 31.72
N ALA A 3 12.24 17.62 31.02
CA ALA A 3 12.06 18.30 29.75
C ALA A 3 11.42 17.31 28.76
N ASP A 4 10.24 17.65 28.26
CA ASP A 4 9.68 17.02 27.08
C ASP A 4 10.69 17.19 25.94
N PRO A 5 11.17 16.11 25.31
CA PRO A 5 11.85 16.24 24.04
C PRO A 5 10.79 16.72 23.05
N THR A 6 10.79 18.02 22.76
CA THR A 6 10.10 18.57 21.60
C THR A 6 10.70 17.86 20.39
N THR A 7 10.04 16.80 19.91
CA THR A 7 10.37 16.15 18.65
C THR A 7 10.29 17.24 17.59
N ALA A 8 11.44 17.75 17.15
CA ALA A 8 11.50 18.72 16.07
C ALA A 8 10.77 18.09 14.88
N ALA A 9 9.74 18.78 14.38
CA ALA A 9 9.00 18.32 13.21
C ALA A 9 10.01 18.08 12.09
N ALA A 10 10.07 16.84 11.59
CA ALA A 10 10.98 16.47 10.52
C ALA A 10 10.58 17.26 9.27
N VAL A 11 11.47 18.14 8.81
CA VAL A 11 11.26 18.96 7.61
C VAL A 11 11.53 18.12 6.38
N GLN A 12 10.71 18.28 5.33
CA GLN A 12 10.99 17.66 4.04
C GLN A 12 12.32 18.21 3.48
N SER A 13 13.36 17.38 3.43
CA SER A 13 14.69 17.73 2.94
C SER A 13 15.03 17.10 1.57
N SER A 14 14.15 16.25 1.04
CA SER A 14 14.35 15.50 -0.19
C SER A 14 13.12 15.54 -1.08
N THR A 15 13.35 15.43 -2.39
CA THR A 15 12.30 15.20 -3.40
C THR A 15 12.25 13.74 -3.85
N ASP A 16 13.09 12.86 -3.29
CA ASP A 16 13.02 11.42 -3.52
C ASP A 16 11.71 10.88 -2.92
N PRO A 17 10.80 10.30 -3.73
CA PRO A 17 9.55 9.73 -3.22
C PRO A 17 9.73 8.57 -2.24
N ALA A 18 10.92 7.95 -2.18
CA ALA A 18 11.23 6.93 -1.18
C ALA A 18 11.58 7.52 0.20
N ASP A 19 11.99 8.79 0.26
CA ASP A 19 12.30 9.49 1.51
C ASP A 19 11.01 9.97 2.21
N THR A 20 10.42 9.05 2.96
CA THR A 20 9.16 9.25 3.69
C THR A 20 9.38 9.54 5.18
N ALA A 21 10.62 9.76 5.62
CA ALA A 21 10.93 9.91 7.05
C ALA A 21 10.21 11.12 7.66
N HIS A 22 10.07 12.21 6.90
CA HIS A 22 9.38 13.43 7.32
C HIS A 22 7.85 13.28 7.48
N LEU A 23 7.25 12.19 6.99
CA LEU A 23 5.80 11.97 7.03
C LEU A 23 5.33 11.21 8.29
N ARG A 24 6.24 10.75 9.15
CA ARG A 24 5.91 9.91 10.31
C ARG A 24 6.74 10.30 11.54
N ALA A 25 6.12 10.30 12.71
CA ALA A 25 6.83 10.45 13.99
C ALA A 25 7.45 9.13 14.46
N GLY A 26 6.84 8.00 14.09
CA GLY A 26 7.27 6.66 14.47
C GLY A 26 7.95 5.87 13.35
N ARG A 27 8.09 4.56 13.58
CA ARG A 27 8.61 3.62 12.57
C ARG A 27 7.68 3.49 11.35
N TYR A 28 6.38 3.62 11.57
CA TYR A 28 5.33 3.53 10.56
C TYR A 28 4.48 4.80 10.62
N ILE A 29 3.95 5.21 9.47
CA ILE A 29 2.93 6.27 9.42
C ILE A 29 1.60 5.71 9.95
N THR A 30 0.91 6.50 10.75
CA THR A 30 -0.44 6.23 11.25
C THR A 30 -1.51 6.75 10.29
N LEU A 31 -2.75 6.26 10.41
CA LEU A 31 -3.88 6.80 9.64
C LEU A 31 -4.18 8.26 10.01
N GLN A 32 -4.00 8.61 11.29
CA GLN A 32 -4.16 9.97 11.78
C GLN A 32 -3.13 10.93 11.17
N GLU A 33 -1.84 10.58 11.20
CA GLU A 33 -0.79 11.37 10.52
C GLU A 33 -1.09 11.50 9.02
N SER A 34 -1.55 10.43 8.36
CA SER A 34 -1.92 10.47 6.95
C SER A 34 -3.08 11.45 6.69
N ALA A 35 -4.08 11.48 7.56
CA ALA A 35 -5.20 12.43 7.47
C ALA A 35 -4.74 13.88 7.65
N GLU A 36 -3.85 14.13 8.61
CA GLU A 36 -3.27 15.45 8.88
C GLU A 36 -2.45 15.96 7.69
N HIS A 37 -1.58 15.12 7.11
CA HIS A 37 -0.80 15.47 5.93
C HIS A 37 -1.69 15.79 4.73
N LEU A 38 -2.71 14.97 4.45
CA LEU A 38 -3.65 15.21 3.35
C LEU A 38 -4.47 16.49 3.56
N SER A 39 -4.84 16.79 4.81
CA SER A 39 -5.51 18.05 5.17
C SER A 39 -4.58 19.26 4.92
N GLY A 40 -3.31 19.15 5.30
CA GLY A 40 -2.29 20.15 5.00
C GLY A 40 -2.10 20.37 3.49
N VAL A 41 -2.01 19.28 2.70
CA VAL A 41 -1.91 19.32 1.24
C VAL A 41 -3.13 20.03 0.63
N ALA A 42 -4.34 19.75 1.10
CA ALA A 42 -5.54 20.44 0.62
C ALA A 42 -5.46 21.96 0.83
N VAL A 43 -5.00 22.40 2.00
CA VAL A 43 -4.81 23.83 2.30
C VAL A 43 -3.77 24.46 1.36
N LEU A 44 -2.65 23.78 1.13
CA LEU A 44 -1.61 24.26 0.21
C LEU A 44 -2.12 24.37 -1.23
N LEU A 45 -2.93 23.42 -1.68
CA LEU A 45 -3.55 23.46 -3.01
C LEU A 45 -4.55 24.61 -3.14
N ASP A 46 -5.37 24.88 -2.13
CA ASP A 46 -6.27 26.04 -2.12
C ASP A 46 -5.49 27.35 -2.15
N GLN A 47 -4.41 27.46 -1.37
CA GLN A 47 -3.52 28.63 -1.38
C GLN A 47 -2.86 28.83 -2.74
N LEU A 48 -2.44 27.74 -3.40
CA LEU A 48 -1.89 27.80 -4.76
C LEU A 48 -2.94 28.25 -5.77
N ALA A 49 -4.15 27.68 -5.75
CA ALA A 49 -5.25 28.09 -6.61
C ALA A 49 -5.54 29.60 -6.44
N ARG A 50 -5.53 30.09 -5.19
CA ARG A 50 -5.71 31.50 -4.87
C ARG A 50 -4.57 32.38 -5.39
N ALA A 51 -3.33 31.94 -5.28
CA ALA A 51 -2.18 32.68 -5.79
C ALA A 51 -2.19 32.78 -7.32
N LEU A 52 -2.67 31.74 -8.01
CA LEU A 52 -2.79 31.68 -9.47
C LEU A 52 -3.86 32.62 -10.04
N GLU A 53 -4.73 33.21 -9.21
CA GLU A 53 -5.67 34.26 -9.65
C GLU A 53 -4.94 35.56 -10.07
N VAL A 54 -3.70 35.77 -9.61
CA VAL A 54 -2.89 36.97 -9.93
C VAL A 54 -1.49 36.53 -10.35
N PRO A 55 -1.34 35.91 -11.54
CA PRO A 55 -0.04 35.49 -12.03
C PRO A 55 0.81 36.71 -12.40
N ASP A 56 2.12 36.62 -12.20
CA ASP A 56 3.09 37.67 -12.59
C ASP A 56 3.09 37.89 -14.13
N SER A 57 2.81 36.83 -14.90
CA SER A 57 2.61 36.90 -16.34
C SER A 57 1.11 36.95 -16.69
N PRO A 58 0.66 37.80 -17.64
CA PRO A 58 -0.75 37.96 -17.99
C PRO A 58 -1.27 36.80 -18.85
N VAL A 59 -1.37 35.61 -18.25
CA VAL A 59 -1.89 34.39 -18.86
C VAL A 59 -3.22 34.05 -18.18
N GLU A 60 -4.22 33.68 -18.98
CA GLU A 60 -5.50 33.16 -18.48
C GLU A 60 -5.32 31.73 -17.94
N LEU A 61 -5.69 31.51 -16.67
CA LEU A 61 -5.45 30.26 -15.94
C LEU A 61 -6.73 29.66 -15.33
N TYR A 62 -7.92 30.13 -15.72
CA TYR A 62 -9.22 29.70 -15.16
C TYR A 62 -9.37 28.18 -15.04
N GLU A 63 -9.04 27.44 -16.09
CA GLU A 63 -9.17 25.97 -16.09
C GLU A 63 -8.19 25.29 -15.13
N GLN A 64 -6.95 25.81 -15.05
CA GLN A 64 -5.89 25.30 -14.18
C GLN A 64 -6.21 25.58 -12.71
N ILE A 65 -6.71 26.77 -12.37
CA ILE A 65 -7.21 27.11 -11.03
C ILE A 65 -8.32 26.14 -10.61
N GLY A 66 -9.27 25.89 -11.52
CA GLY A 66 -10.33 24.91 -11.30
C GLY A 66 -9.81 23.48 -11.09
N ALA A 67 -8.76 23.07 -11.83
CA ALA A 67 -8.12 21.78 -11.66
C ALA A 67 -7.42 21.63 -10.29
N VAL A 68 -6.65 22.64 -9.87
CA VAL A 68 -6.00 22.66 -8.55
C VAL A 68 -7.04 22.61 -7.42
N SER A 69 -8.14 23.36 -7.56
CA SER A 69 -9.23 23.38 -6.57
C SER A 69 -9.92 22.01 -6.44
N ARG A 70 -10.07 21.26 -7.54
CA ARG A 70 -10.58 19.87 -7.50
C ARG A 70 -9.62 18.94 -6.78
N LEU A 71 -8.31 19.04 -7.05
CA LEU A 71 -7.30 18.27 -6.32
C LEU A 71 -7.35 18.56 -4.81
N ALA A 72 -7.56 19.82 -4.42
CA ALA A 72 -7.76 20.19 -3.01
C ALA A 72 -9.00 19.51 -2.42
N ALA A 73 -10.12 19.50 -3.13
CA ALA A 73 -11.35 18.83 -2.70
C ALA A 73 -11.16 17.31 -2.53
N ASP A 74 -10.50 16.67 -3.49
CA ASP A 74 -10.18 15.24 -3.43
C ASP A 74 -9.28 14.93 -2.23
N ALA A 75 -8.25 15.75 -1.98
CA ALA A 75 -7.38 15.61 -0.82
C ALA A 75 -8.14 15.74 0.52
N ARG A 76 -9.08 16.70 0.64
CA ARG A 76 -9.93 16.82 1.84
C ARG A 76 -10.83 15.59 2.04
N GLN A 77 -11.40 15.07 0.95
CA GLN A 77 -12.21 13.86 1.01
C GLN A 77 -11.37 12.68 1.51
N GLN A 78 -10.17 12.48 0.96
CA GLN A 78 -9.27 11.43 1.43
C GLN A 78 -8.88 11.65 2.90
N ALA A 79 -8.51 12.87 3.31
CA ALA A 79 -8.21 13.18 4.71
C ALA A 79 -9.34 12.75 5.66
N ALA A 80 -10.60 13.04 5.31
CA ALA A 80 -11.76 12.64 6.10
C ALA A 80 -11.93 11.12 6.18
N LEU A 81 -11.66 10.39 5.09
CA LEU A 81 -11.70 8.92 5.08
C LEU A 81 -10.62 8.33 6.00
N PHE A 82 -9.40 8.86 5.95
CA PHE A 82 -8.29 8.41 6.80
C PHE A 82 -8.54 8.74 8.28
N ALA A 83 -9.05 9.93 8.60
CA ALA A 83 -9.42 10.30 9.96
C ALA A 83 -10.50 9.36 10.51
N ARG A 84 -11.53 9.05 9.72
CA ARG A 84 -12.56 8.08 10.11
C ARG A 84 -11.98 6.68 10.31
N ALA A 85 -11.06 6.26 9.45
CA ALA A 85 -10.40 4.98 9.57
C ALA A 85 -9.51 4.89 10.81
N ALA A 86 -8.85 5.98 11.22
CA ALA A 86 -8.08 6.04 12.46
C ALA A 86 -8.96 5.66 13.67
N LEU A 87 -10.11 6.34 13.82
CA LEU A 87 -11.09 6.05 14.89
C LEU A 87 -11.58 4.60 14.86
N ILE A 88 -11.78 4.04 13.67
CA ILE A 88 -12.14 2.61 13.51
C ILE A 88 -11.01 1.72 14.02
N THR A 89 -9.77 1.96 13.57
CA THR A 89 -8.62 1.11 13.91
C THR A 89 -8.21 1.20 15.38
N GLU A 90 -8.49 2.33 16.03
CA GLU A 90 -8.30 2.56 17.47
C GLU A 90 -9.41 1.92 18.32
N GLY A 91 -10.47 1.41 17.69
CA GLY A 91 -11.56 0.71 18.35
C GLY A 91 -12.69 1.62 18.86
N GLU A 92 -12.67 2.90 18.52
CA GLU A 92 -13.72 3.85 18.93
C GLU A 92 -15.02 3.66 18.15
N VAL A 93 -14.94 3.06 16.97
CA VAL A 93 -16.09 2.78 16.11
C VAL A 93 -16.33 1.27 16.04
N PRO A 94 -17.53 0.77 16.43
CA PRO A 94 -17.85 -0.64 16.32
C PRO A 94 -17.99 -1.05 14.85
N LEU A 95 -17.64 -2.30 14.57
CA LEU A 95 -17.73 -2.92 13.25
C LEU A 95 -18.68 -4.11 13.28
N ALA A 96 -19.39 -4.33 12.17
CA ALA A 96 -20.17 -5.55 12.00
C ALA A 96 -19.21 -6.76 11.99
N THR A 97 -19.62 -7.90 12.56
CA THR A 97 -18.78 -9.11 12.58
C THR A 97 -18.69 -9.79 11.21
N THR A 98 -19.57 -9.42 10.26
CA THR A 98 -19.59 -9.97 8.91
C THR A 98 -19.90 -8.91 7.85
N PHE A 99 -19.46 -9.16 6.61
CA PHE A 99 -19.82 -8.34 5.45
C PHE A 99 -21.29 -8.52 5.08
N ALA A 100 -21.96 -7.40 4.78
CA ALA A 100 -23.40 -7.41 4.48
C ALA A 100 -23.76 -8.17 3.19
N ASN A 101 -22.83 -8.23 2.23
CA ASN A 101 -23.12 -8.74 0.88
C ASN A 101 -23.18 -10.27 0.84
N ASP A 102 -22.34 -10.96 1.60
CA ASP A 102 -22.19 -12.43 1.56
C ASP A 102 -22.17 -13.09 2.94
N GLY A 103 -22.38 -12.32 4.02
CA GLY A 103 -22.33 -12.81 5.40
C GLY A 103 -20.94 -13.21 5.86
N GLY A 104 -19.90 -12.78 5.16
CA GLY A 104 -18.55 -13.24 5.40
C GLY A 104 -17.84 -12.67 6.60
N ALA A 105 -17.16 -13.53 7.36
CA ALA A 105 -16.26 -13.11 8.43
C ALA A 105 -15.02 -12.38 7.89
N TRP A 106 -14.41 -11.58 8.77
CA TRP A 106 -13.15 -10.86 8.54
C TRP A 106 -12.24 -10.99 9.78
N GLY A 107 -11.01 -10.50 9.71
CA GLY A 107 -10.08 -10.57 10.83
C GLY A 107 -9.65 -12.00 11.16
N ALA A 108 -9.40 -12.25 12.44
CA ALA A 108 -9.07 -13.57 12.97
C ALA A 108 -10.13 -14.63 12.64
N ALA A 109 -11.40 -14.25 12.61
CA ALA A 109 -12.52 -15.15 12.30
C ALA A 109 -12.52 -15.63 10.84
N ALA A 110 -11.81 -14.95 9.94
CA ALA A 110 -11.65 -15.36 8.55
C ALA A 110 -10.43 -16.28 8.31
N ARG A 111 -9.66 -16.63 9.35
CA ARG A 111 -8.46 -17.46 9.21
C ARG A 111 -8.80 -18.83 8.64
N GLY A 112 -8.03 -19.26 7.64
CA GLY A 112 -8.24 -20.56 6.98
C GLY A 112 -9.41 -20.57 5.99
N THR A 113 -10.08 -19.44 5.78
CA THR A 113 -11.07 -19.30 4.69
C THR A 113 -10.38 -18.68 3.48
N ASP A 114 -10.39 -19.39 2.35
CA ASP A 114 -9.95 -18.81 1.07
C ASP A 114 -11.13 -18.03 0.47
N ARG A 115 -10.91 -16.76 0.14
CA ARG A 115 -11.94 -15.88 -0.43
C ARG A 115 -11.44 -15.17 -1.68
N PRO A 116 -11.58 -15.82 -2.85
CA PRO A 116 -11.15 -15.26 -4.13
C PRO A 116 -11.81 -13.91 -4.45
N SER A 117 -13.04 -13.68 -3.99
CA SER A 117 -13.86 -12.49 -4.31
C SER A 117 -13.36 -11.18 -3.71
N TYR A 118 -12.47 -11.22 -2.71
CA TYR A 118 -11.99 -10.01 -2.02
C TYR A 118 -10.51 -9.68 -2.30
N GLY A 119 -9.90 -10.33 -3.30
CA GLY A 119 -8.61 -9.92 -3.86
C GLY A 119 -7.40 -10.03 -2.93
N GLY A 120 -7.48 -10.86 -1.89
CA GLY A 120 -6.42 -11.10 -0.92
C GLY A 120 -6.88 -11.95 0.27
N PRO A 121 -6.01 -12.26 1.24
CA PRO A 121 -6.39 -12.97 2.44
C PRO A 121 -7.46 -12.16 3.19
N ALA A 122 -8.64 -12.74 3.39
CA ALA A 122 -9.83 -12.13 3.99
C ALA A 122 -9.67 -11.59 5.42
N ILE A 123 -8.46 -11.70 5.96
CA ILE A 123 -8.08 -11.36 7.32
C ILE A 123 -7.97 -9.83 7.48
N VAL A 124 -7.40 -9.12 6.50
CA VAL A 124 -7.21 -7.65 6.60
C VAL A 124 -8.15 -6.94 5.63
N PRO A 125 -9.21 -6.27 6.10
CA PRO A 125 -10.12 -5.53 5.24
C PRO A 125 -9.44 -4.30 4.61
N SER A 126 -9.83 -3.97 3.38
CA SER A 126 -9.50 -2.70 2.75
C SER A 126 -10.19 -1.52 3.45
N LEU A 127 -9.73 -0.29 3.17
CA LEU A 127 -10.34 0.93 3.71
C LEU A 127 -11.85 1.00 3.40
N ALA A 128 -12.24 0.71 2.15
CA ALA A 128 -13.65 0.71 1.76
C ALA A 128 -14.46 -0.34 2.53
N GLN A 129 -13.90 -1.53 2.71
CA GLN A 129 -14.52 -2.60 3.50
C GLN A 129 -14.69 -2.21 4.98
N LEU A 130 -13.69 -1.58 5.59
CA LEU A 130 -13.77 -1.08 6.97
C LEU A 130 -14.90 -0.05 7.13
N LEU A 131 -15.00 0.91 6.20
CA LEU A 131 -16.06 1.92 6.23
C LEU A 131 -17.45 1.29 6.05
N HIS A 132 -17.57 0.28 5.19
CA HIS A 132 -18.82 -0.48 5.04
C HIS A 132 -19.20 -1.25 6.30
N LEU A 133 -18.24 -1.92 6.95
CA LEU A 133 -18.47 -2.65 8.21
C LEU A 133 -18.91 -1.70 9.34
N ALA A 134 -18.30 -0.51 9.43
CA ALA A 134 -18.69 0.53 10.38
C ALA A 134 -20.11 1.03 10.11
N THR A 135 -20.41 1.34 8.84
CA THR A 135 -21.75 1.79 8.43
C THR A 135 -22.82 0.73 8.74
N ALA A 136 -22.51 -0.55 8.51
CA ALA A 136 -23.40 -1.65 8.81
C ALA A 136 -23.65 -1.79 10.32
N ALA A 137 -22.62 -1.64 11.16
CA ALA A 137 -22.78 -1.63 12.62
C ALA A 137 -23.67 -0.47 13.09
N GLU A 138 -23.47 0.73 12.56
CA GLU A 138 -24.30 1.89 12.87
C GLU A 138 -25.76 1.66 12.48
N GLN A 139 -26.02 1.16 11.27
CA GLN A 139 -27.37 0.82 10.81
C GLN A 139 -28.01 -0.26 11.69
N ASN A 140 -27.26 -1.27 12.12
CA ASN A 140 -27.75 -2.28 13.04
C ASN A 140 -28.23 -1.67 14.35
N SER A 141 -27.46 -0.74 14.92
CA SER A 141 -27.83 -0.06 16.16
C SER A 141 -29.08 0.83 16.01
N ARG A 142 -29.30 1.40 14.82
CA ARG A 142 -30.44 2.27 14.53
C ARG A 142 -31.73 1.49 14.25
N PHE A 143 -31.67 0.45 13.42
CA PHE A 143 -32.86 -0.24 12.91
C PHE A 143 -33.26 -1.49 13.71
N PHE A 144 -32.32 -2.14 14.39
CA PHE A 144 -32.57 -3.39 15.12
C PHE A 144 -32.39 -3.20 16.63
N LYS A 145 -32.94 -2.12 17.21
CA LYS A 145 -32.81 -1.80 18.64
C LYS A 145 -33.23 -2.93 19.59
N ALA A 146 -34.26 -3.70 19.22
CA ALA A 146 -34.77 -4.79 20.05
C ALA A 146 -33.90 -6.05 20.01
N ASN A 147 -33.11 -6.25 18.94
CA ASN A 147 -32.24 -7.40 18.74
C ASN A 147 -31.00 -6.96 17.94
N PRO A 148 -30.07 -6.22 18.56
CA PRO A 148 -28.90 -5.72 17.87
C PRO A 148 -28.06 -6.88 17.36
N ARG A 149 -27.63 -6.80 16.11
CA ARG A 149 -26.68 -7.77 15.54
C ARG A 149 -25.32 -7.65 16.25
N PRO A 150 -24.56 -8.75 16.37
CA PRO A 150 -23.26 -8.72 17.00
C PRO A 150 -22.31 -7.74 16.30
N THR A 151 -21.51 -7.05 17.10
CA THR A 151 -20.45 -6.14 16.64
C THR A 151 -19.14 -6.49 17.35
N THR A 152 -18.03 -5.99 16.84
CA THR A 152 -16.69 -6.12 17.40
C THR A 152 -15.89 -4.85 17.14
N THR A 153 -14.75 -4.66 17.80
CA THR A 153 -13.82 -3.59 17.46
C THR A 153 -12.70 -4.07 16.53
N TYR A 154 -12.03 -3.14 15.84
CA TYR A 154 -10.89 -3.50 15.00
C TYR A 154 -9.75 -4.17 15.79
N PRO A 155 -9.30 -3.67 16.96
CA PRO A 155 -8.26 -4.34 17.75
C PRO A 155 -8.63 -5.76 18.17
N GLU A 156 -9.88 -6.00 18.58
CA GLU A 156 -10.35 -7.34 18.97
C GLU A 156 -10.31 -8.33 17.80
N ALA A 157 -10.87 -7.93 16.65
CA ALA A 157 -10.91 -8.79 15.46
C ALA A 157 -9.51 -9.07 14.89
N MET A 158 -8.56 -8.18 15.13
CA MET A 158 -7.19 -8.25 14.60
C MET A 158 -6.17 -8.81 15.60
N ALA A 159 -6.54 -9.09 16.85
CA ALA A 159 -5.62 -9.42 17.94
C ALA A 159 -4.67 -10.60 17.66
N SER A 160 -5.10 -11.57 16.85
CA SER A 160 -4.27 -12.73 16.47
C SER A 160 -3.67 -12.63 15.07
N VAL A 161 -3.92 -11.54 14.34
CA VAL A 161 -3.36 -11.35 13.01
C VAL A 161 -1.90 -10.93 13.16
N GLY A 162 -0.99 -11.76 12.64
CA GLY A 162 0.44 -11.52 12.66
C GLY A 162 0.86 -10.32 11.80
N ARG A 163 2.15 -10.24 11.49
CA ARG A 163 2.66 -9.17 10.63
C ARG A 163 1.95 -9.20 9.27
N TRP A 164 1.49 -8.03 8.84
CA TRP A 164 0.87 -7.84 7.55
C TRP A 164 1.65 -6.83 6.74
N GLU A 165 1.57 -6.97 5.43
CA GLU A 165 2.10 -6.01 4.49
C GLU A 165 1.10 -5.69 3.39
N SER A 166 1.06 -4.40 3.01
CA SER A 166 0.20 -3.92 1.94
C SER A 166 0.53 -4.57 0.60
N ARG A 167 -0.52 -4.84 -0.17
CA ARG A 167 -0.40 -5.30 -1.55
C ARG A 167 0.51 -4.41 -2.40
N ALA A 168 0.43 -3.09 -2.21
CA ALA A 168 1.29 -2.14 -2.91
C ALA A 168 2.79 -2.33 -2.61
N ALA A 169 3.13 -2.66 -1.36
CA ALA A 169 4.52 -2.95 -0.99
C ALA A 169 4.99 -4.30 -1.55
N THR A 170 4.13 -5.32 -1.56
CA THR A 170 4.39 -6.59 -2.24
C THR A 170 4.65 -6.38 -3.74
N GLU A 171 3.75 -5.68 -4.43
CA GLU A 171 3.88 -5.38 -5.87
C GLU A 171 5.13 -4.53 -6.17
N ARG A 172 5.49 -3.59 -5.29
CA ARG A 172 6.74 -2.84 -5.42
C ARG A 172 7.95 -3.78 -5.34
N ARG A 173 8.04 -4.62 -4.32
CA ARG A 173 9.16 -5.58 -4.21
C ARG A 173 9.21 -6.56 -5.36
N GLU A 174 8.07 -7.02 -5.86
CA GLU A 174 8.03 -7.89 -7.04
C GLU A 174 8.59 -7.18 -8.27
N ARG A 175 8.29 -5.89 -8.46
CA ARG A 175 8.89 -5.07 -9.52
C ARG A 175 10.39 -4.85 -9.32
N GLU A 176 10.83 -4.53 -8.10
CA GLU A 176 12.26 -4.37 -7.77
C GLU A 176 13.02 -5.68 -8.01
N ARG A 177 12.44 -6.81 -7.60
CA ARG A 177 12.96 -8.15 -7.85
C ARG A 177 13.02 -8.43 -9.36
N ALA A 178 11.96 -8.17 -10.10
CA ALA A 178 11.93 -8.38 -11.55
C ALA A 178 13.03 -7.56 -12.24
N ALA A 179 13.18 -6.28 -11.89
CA ALA A 179 14.24 -5.42 -12.41
C ALA A 179 15.64 -5.96 -12.07
N ALA A 180 15.86 -6.41 -10.83
CA ALA A 180 17.12 -7.01 -10.42
C ALA A 180 17.42 -8.33 -11.17
N VAL A 181 16.40 -9.14 -11.46
CA VAL A 181 16.54 -10.37 -12.26
C VAL A 181 16.94 -10.05 -13.70
N GLU A 182 16.37 -9.02 -14.32
CA GLU A 182 16.75 -8.62 -15.68
C GLU A 182 18.22 -8.18 -15.76
N VAL A 183 18.72 -7.46 -14.74
CA VAL A 183 20.15 -7.13 -14.64
C VAL A 183 21.00 -8.39 -14.43
N GLU A 184 20.60 -9.26 -13.50
CA GLU A 184 21.33 -10.48 -13.17
C GLU A 184 21.39 -11.47 -14.34
N ILE A 185 20.36 -11.53 -15.19
CA ILE A 185 20.35 -12.37 -16.39
C ILE A 185 21.58 -12.11 -17.25
N LEU A 186 21.98 -10.85 -17.43
CA LEU A 186 23.16 -10.49 -18.21
C LEU A 186 24.46 -10.93 -17.54
N LEU A 187 24.50 -11.03 -16.21
CA LEU A 187 25.69 -11.45 -15.45
C LEU A 187 25.88 -12.97 -15.40
N VAL A 188 24.82 -13.74 -15.64
CA VAL A 188 24.89 -15.21 -15.66
C VAL A 188 25.25 -15.69 -17.06
N GLU A 189 26.24 -16.55 -17.21
CA GLU A 189 26.57 -17.17 -18.49
C GLU A 189 25.49 -18.14 -18.96
N CYS A 190 25.28 -18.25 -20.28
CA CYS A 190 24.29 -19.19 -20.80
C CYS A 190 24.90 -20.56 -21.08
N GLU A 191 24.59 -21.55 -20.23
CA GLU A 191 25.04 -22.94 -20.39
C GLU A 191 24.40 -23.71 -21.57
N THR A 192 23.48 -23.09 -22.32
CA THR A 192 22.84 -23.77 -23.46
C THR A 192 23.88 -23.98 -24.58
N PRO A 193 24.17 -25.23 -25.01
CA PRO A 193 25.32 -25.53 -25.88
C PRO A 193 25.35 -24.78 -27.21
N VAL A 194 24.19 -24.36 -27.72
CA VAL A 194 24.04 -23.68 -29.02
C VAL A 194 24.01 -22.15 -28.88
N CYS A 195 23.86 -21.63 -27.66
CA CYS A 195 23.71 -20.19 -27.40
C CYS A 195 25.06 -19.46 -27.42
N GLY A 196 26.02 -19.95 -26.61
CA GLY A 196 27.34 -19.36 -26.46
C GLY A 196 27.38 -17.93 -25.89
N ALA A 197 26.26 -17.41 -25.36
CA ALA A 197 26.21 -16.07 -24.79
C ALA A 197 26.93 -16.03 -23.42
N GLY A 198 27.96 -15.19 -23.35
CA GLY A 198 28.73 -14.94 -22.13
C GLY A 198 28.14 -13.84 -21.25
N GLU A 199 28.93 -13.42 -20.26
CA GLU A 199 28.60 -12.29 -19.38
C GLU A 199 28.40 -10.99 -20.20
N GLY A 200 27.36 -10.24 -19.87
CA GLY A 200 26.95 -9.01 -20.56
C GLY A 200 26.18 -9.21 -21.87
N GLU A 201 26.10 -10.43 -22.40
CA GLU A 201 25.45 -10.70 -23.68
C GLU A 201 24.01 -11.23 -23.54
N HIS A 202 23.13 -10.80 -24.43
CA HIS A 202 21.81 -11.43 -24.60
C HIS A 202 21.94 -12.86 -25.14
N CYS A 203 21.01 -13.73 -24.76
CA CYS A 203 20.94 -15.06 -25.35
C CYS A 203 20.73 -14.98 -26.87
N ARG A 204 21.16 -16.02 -27.58
CA ARG A 204 21.04 -16.13 -29.03
C ARG A 204 20.14 -17.30 -29.41
N THR A 205 19.37 -17.13 -30.48
CA THR A 205 18.61 -18.22 -31.10
C THR A 205 19.55 -19.18 -31.83
N ARG A 206 19.02 -20.32 -32.30
CA ARG A 206 19.78 -21.28 -33.11
C ARG A 206 20.40 -20.68 -34.39
N THR A 207 19.85 -19.59 -34.91
CA THR A 207 20.39 -18.88 -36.08
C THR A 207 21.41 -17.79 -35.72
N GLY A 208 21.79 -17.68 -34.44
CA GLY A 208 22.77 -16.71 -33.94
C GLY A 208 22.22 -15.31 -33.68
N ARG A 209 20.91 -15.08 -33.82
CA ARG A 209 20.29 -13.77 -33.54
C ARG A 209 20.10 -13.57 -32.05
N ALA A 210 20.42 -12.39 -31.54
CA ALA A 210 20.10 -12.02 -30.16
C ALA A 210 18.57 -12.08 -29.93
N THR A 211 18.18 -12.55 -28.75
CA THR A 211 16.79 -12.60 -28.28
C THR A 211 16.68 -11.84 -26.96
N GLU A 212 15.62 -11.05 -26.83
CA GLU A 212 15.27 -10.39 -25.56
C GLU A 212 14.89 -11.42 -24.50
N GLN A 213 14.34 -12.58 -24.90
CA GLN A 213 14.01 -13.65 -23.97
C GLN A 213 15.24 -14.54 -23.69
N PRO A 214 15.71 -14.64 -22.44
CA PRO A 214 16.79 -15.55 -22.08
C PRO A 214 16.30 -17.01 -22.07
N HIS A 215 17.24 -17.93 -22.16
CA HIS A 215 16.95 -19.35 -21.95
C HIS A 215 16.47 -19.59 -20.51
N THR A 216 15.49 -20.49 -20.34
CA THR A 216 14.85 -20.77 -19.05
C THR A 216 15.84 -21.14 -17.93
N ALA A 217 16.91 -21.88 -18.25
CA ALA A 217 17.95 -22.24 -17.29
C ALA A 217 18.68 -21.00 -16.75
N ARG A 218 19.16 -20.13 -17.65
CA ARG A 218 19.83 -18.86 -17.30
C ARG A 218 18.93 -17.95 -16.46
N ARG A 219 17.65 -17.83 -16.85
CA ARG A 219 16.66 -17.06 -16.08
C ARG A 219 16.45 -17.63 -14.68
N ARG A 220 16.32 -18.95 -14.54
CA ARG A 220 16.13 -19.61 -13.25
C ARG A 220 17.33 -19.41 -12.33
N GLU A 221 18.54 -19.49 -12.87
CA GLU A 221 19.77 -19.23 -12.11
C GLU A 221 19.87 -17.78 -11.67
N ALA A 222 19.62 -16.82 -12.57
CA ALA A 222 19.58 -15.40 -12.24
C ALA A 222 18.53 -15.10 -11.14
N MET A 223 17.34 -15.71 -11.24
CA MET A 223 16.31 -15.62 -10.20
C MET A 223 16.81 -16.18 -8.86
N ALA A 224 17.47 -17.34 -8.85
CA ALA A 224 17.99 -17.94 -7.62
C ALA A 224 19.09 -17.08 -6.97
N ARG A 225 19.99 -16.49 -7.77
CA ARG A 225 21.03 -15.57 -7.28
C ARG A 225 20.43 -14.29 -6.69
N VAL A 226 19.46 -13.68 -7.38
CA VAL A 226 18.73 -12.52 -6.85
C VAL A 226 17.99 -12.86 -5.56
N ASP A 227 17.25 -13.97 -5.54
CA ASP A 227 16.46 -14.39 -4.39
C ASP A 227 17.34 -14.66 -3.16
N ALA A 228 18.48 -15.31 -3.35
CA ALA A 228 19.47 -15.52 -2.30
C ALA A 228 20.07 -14.20 -1.80
N ARG A 229 20.36 -13.25 -2.71
CA ARG A 229 20.93 -11.94 -2.36
C ARG A 229 19.96 -11.05 -1.57
N ILE A 230 18.67 -11.04 -1.96
CA ILE A 230 17.66 -10.18 -1.32
C ILE A 230 16.88 -10.89 -0.20
N GLY A 231 17.14 -12.18 0.04
CA GLY A 231 16.44 -12.98 1.04
C GLY A 231 14.95 -13.17 0.74
N TYR A 232 14.57 -13.31 -0.53
CA TYR A 232 13.16 -13.44 -0.93
C TYR A 232 12.60 -14.82 -0.56
N LEU A 233 11.59 -14.87 0.32
CA LEU A 233 10.96 -16.11 0.79
C LEU A 233 9.63 -16.45 0.09
N GLY A 234 9.25 -15.70 -0.96
CA GLY A 234 7.99 -15.87 -1.68
C GLY A 234 6.91 -14.84 -1.31
N PRO A 235 5.76 -14.89 -2.00
CA PRO A 235 4.73 -13.84 -1.97
C PRO A 235 3.78 -13.91 -0.77
N ASN A 236 4.05 -14.74 0.26
CA ASN A 236 3.05 -15.03 1.30
C ASN A 236 3.32 -14.31 2.63
N PRO A 237 2.65 -13.18 2.92
CA PRO A 237 2.81 -12.44 4.18
C PRO A 237 2.08 -13.08 5.38
N VAL A 238 1.37 -14.21 5.22
CA VAL A 238 0.58 -14.84 6.30
C VAL A 238 1.17 -16.19 6.76
N ALA A 239 2.21 -16.70 6.09
CA ALA A 239 2.83 -17.98 6.41
C ALA A 239 4.20 -17.80 7.07
N VAL A 240 4.21 -17.25 8.29
CA VAL A 240 5.33 -17.49 9.21
C VAL A 240 4.71 -18.13 10.45
N PRO A 241 4.90 -19.44 10.68
CA PRO A 241 4.68 -20.01 11.99
C PRO A 241 5.61 -19.30 12.96
N ASP A 242 5.11 -18.96 14.16
CA ASP A 242 5.93 -18.40 15.23
C ASP A 242 7.20 -19.24 15.42
N ALA A 243 8.36 -18.58 15.29
CA ALA A 243 9.64 -19.09 15.74
C ALA A 243 9.94 -18.49 17.11
#